data_AF-A0A7S3S4W9-F1
#
_entry.id   AF-A0A7S3S4W9-F1
#
_cell.length_a   1.000
_cell.length_b   1.000
_cell.length_c   1.000
_cell.angle_alpha   90.00
_cell.angle_beta   90.00
_cell.angle_gamma   90.00
#
_symmetry.space_group_name_H-M   'P 1'
#
loop_
_entity.id
_entity.type
_entity.pdbx_description
1 polymer ?
#
loop_
_entity_poly.entity_id
_entity_poly.type
_entity_poly.pdbx_seq_one_letter_code
_entity_poly.pdbx_strand_id
1 'polypeptide(L)'
;SSLLGSSTLLRCPAARSSRTPPPGGQGFGSPRRLPASASVRMPHYPDEIEYSEKYNDEVYEYRHVILPKGVAKEMYKLSSGKRLLTEDEWRGLGVTQSRGWGHYEIHRPEPHILLFRRYLGTDPTTGKVPDKAMDIVQRQ
;
A
#
# COMPACT_ATOMS: atom_id res chain seq x y z
N SER A 1 -78.05 12.69 -27.50
CA SER A 1 -77.34 13.36 -28.59
C SER A 1 -76.41 12.37 -29.27
N SER A 2 -76.54 12.26 -30.60
CA SER A 2 -75.56 11.74 -31.60
C SER A 2 -75.13 10.26 -31.47
N LEU A 3 -75.65 9.32 -32.26
CA LEU A 3 -75.43 9.01 -33.70
C LEU A 3 -74.09 8.29 -34.01
N LEU A 4 -74.22 6.96 -34.21
CA LEU A 4 -73.75 6.07 -35.29
C LEU A 4 -72.61 6.50 -36.25
N GLY A 5 -71.77 5.53 -36.61
CA GLY A 5 -71.01 5.47 -37.88
C GLY A 5 -69.67 4.73 -37.74
N SER A 6 -69.58 3.41 -37.90
CA SER A 6 -69.44 2.60 -39.13
C SER A 6 -68.19 2.87 -40.00
N SER A 7 -67.33 1.83 -40.00
CA SER A 7 -66.57 1.23 -41.10
C SER A 7 -66.34 2.01 -42.41
N THR A 8 -65.11 1.94 -42.95
CA THR A 8 -64.75 1.08 -44.11
C THR A 8 -63.37 1.46 -44.70
N LEU A 9 -62.49 0.47 -44.65
CA LEU A 9 -61.52 -0.05 -45.64
C LEU A 9 -60.85 0.81 -46.75
N LEU A 10 -59.68 0.26 -47.13
CA LEU A 10 -59.13 0.04 -48.48
C LEU A 10 -57.97 0.96 -48.96
N ARG A 11 -56.76 0.40 -48.83
CA ARG A 11 -55.89 -0.09 -49.93
C ARG A 11 -54.97 0.90 -50.69
N CYS A 12 -53.70 0.46 -50.72
CA CYS A 12 -52.46 0.89 -51.37
C CYS A 12 -52.57 1.42 -52.82
N PRO A 13 -51.53 2.10 -53.35
CA PRO A 13 -50.44 1.35 -54.02
C PRO A 13 -49.03 1.92 -53.87
N ALA A 14 -48.08 1.12 -54.36
CA ALA A 14 -46.63 1.23 -54.27
C ALA A 14 -46.01 2.41 -55.04
N ALA A 15 -44.88 2.90 -54.53
CA ALA A 15 -43.85 3.55 -55.35
C ALA A 15 -42.47 2.98 -55.01
N ARG A 16 -41.92 2.31 -56.01
CA ARG A 16 -40.59 1.73 -56.13
C ARG A 16 -39.53 2.84 -56.12
N SER A 17 -38.49 2.71 -55.32
CA SER A 17 -37.16 3.21 -55.67
C SER A 17 -36.08 2.44 -54.94
N SER A 18 -35.47 1.56 -55.73
CA SER A 18 -34.10 1.05 -55.62
C SER A 18 -33.13 2.06 -55.02
N ARG A 19 -32.37 1.62 -54.00
CA ARG A 19 -30.97 1.98 -53.71
C ARG A 19 -30.43 1.16 -52.52
N THR A 20 -29.75 0.06 -52.80
CA THR A 20 -28.52 -0.36 -52.10
C THR A 20 -27.42 0.70 -52.34
N PRO A 21 -26.38 0.93 -51.50
CA PRO A 21 -25.57 0.00 -50.66
C PRO A 21 -25.17 0.64 -49.28
N PRO A 22 -24.07 0.28 -48.55
CA PRO A 22 -23.30 -0.97 -48.42
C PRO A 22 -23.32 -1.54 -46.96
N PRO A 23 -22.78 -2.76 -46.76
CA PRO A 23 -22.47 -3.29 -45.43
C PRO A 23 -21.17 -2.66 -44.92
N GLY A 24 -21.28 -1.77 -43.94
CA GLY A 24 -20.17 -1.26 -43.14
C GLY A 24 -20.42 -1.57 -41.68
N GLY A 25 -20.51 -2.86 -41.36
CA GLY A 25 -20.64 -3.35 -40.00
C GLY A 25 -19.55 -2.72 -39.14
N GLN A 26 -20.01 -1.98 -38.15
CA GLN A 26 -19.22 -1.34 -37.12
C GLN A 26 -18.17 -2.34 -36.63
N GLY A 27 -16.90 -2.07 -36.99
CA GLY A 27 -15.78 -2.69 -36.32
C GLY A 27 -15.90 -2.27 -34.87
N PHE A 28 -16.43 -3.17 -34.05
CA PHE A 28 -16.30 -3.12 -32.61
C PHE A 28 -14.82 -2.88 -32.37
N GLY A 29 -14.51 -1.63 -31.97
CA GLY A 29 -13.21 -1.31 -31.40
C GLY A 29 -12.99 -2.36 -30.34
N SER A 30 -12.08 -3.28 -30.61
CA SER A 30 -11.63 -4.23 -29.61
C SER A 30 -11.31 -3.38 -28.38
N PRO A 31 -11.88 -3.67 -27.20
CA PRO A 31 -11.43 -2.99 -26.00
C PRO A 31 -9.94 -3.25 -25.97
N ARG A 32 -9.15 -2.16 -26.09
CA ARG A 32 -7.70 -2.20 -25.91
C ARG A 32 -7.49 -3.07 -24.67
N ARG A 33 -6.99 -4.29 -24.85
CA ARG A 33 -6.46 -5.09 -23.74
C ARG A 33 -5.38 -4.21 -23.18
N LEU A 34 -5.67 -3.60 -22.04
CA LEU A 34 -4.66 -2.99 -21.22
C LEU A 34 -3.58 -4.08 -21.04
N PRO A 35 -2.30 -3.78 -21.28
CA PRO A 35 -1.26 -4.73 -20.97
C PRO A 35 -1.39 -5.10 -19.49
N ALA A 36 -1.51 -6.40 -19.21
CA ALA A 36 -1.47 -6.96 -17.86
C ALA A 36 -0.04 -6.86 -17.30
N SER A 37 0.49 -5.65 -17.18
CA SER A 37 1.72 -5.32 -16.44
C SER A 37 1.86 -3.80 -16.31
N ALA A 38 0.78 -3.11 -15.96
CA ALA A 38 0.93 -1.94 -15.12
C ALA A 38 0.85 -2.49 -13.69
N SER A 39 1.99 -2.97 -13.19
CA SER A 39 2.15 -3.22 -11.76
C SER A 39 1.91 -1.88 -11.07
N VAL A 40 0.64 -1.62 -10.70
CA VAL A 40 0.30 -0.71 -9.63
C VAL A 40 1.27 -1.09 -8.54
N ARG A 41 2.19 -0.18 -8.19
CA ARG A 41 3.19 -0.36 -7.14
C ARG A 41 2.46 -0.59 -5.82
N MET A 42 1.89 -1.77 -5.65
CA MET A 42 1.34 -2.23 -4.39
C MET A 42 2.55 -2.38 -3.50
N PRO A 43 2.59 -1.65 -2.36
CA PRO A 43 3.66 -1.84 -1.40
C PRO A 43 3.73 -3.33 -1.08
N HIS A 44 4.93 -3.89 -1.17
CA HIS A 44 5.14 -5.30 -0.93
C HIS A 44 5.03 -5.51 0.59
N TYR A 45 3.89 -5.99 1.04
CA TYR A 45 3.71 -6.40 2.43
C TYR A 45 4.09 -7.87 2.52
N PRO A 46 5.08 -8.25 3.33
CA PRO A 46 5.34 -9.65 3.63
C PRO A 46 4.16 -10.23 4.43
N ASP A 47 3.96 -11.55 4.34
CA ASP A 47 2.98 -12.27 5.18
C ASP A 47 3.43 -12.37 6.64
N GLU A 48 4.75 -12.37 6.87
CA GLU A 48 5.38 -12.45 8.19
C GLU A 48 6.28 -11.24 8.46
N ILE A 49 6.71 -11.05 9.71
CA ILE A 49 7.63 -9.96 10.08
C ILE A 49 9.01 -10.25 9.47
N GLU A 50 9.44 -9.42 8.54
CA GLU A 50 10.74 -9.54 7.89
C GLU A 50 11.77 -8.60 8.54
N TYR A 51 12.96 -9.13 8.82
CA TYR A 51 14.05 -8.39 9.44
C TYR A 51 15.14 -8.15 8.40
N SER A 52 15.54 -6.90 8.22
CA SER A 52 16.64 -6.58 7.31
C SER A 52 18.00 -6.99 7.86
N GLU A 53 18.97 -7.00 6.95
CA GLU A 53 20.39 -6.99 7.32
C GLU A 53 20.71 -5.77 8.18
N LYS A 54 21.63 -5.96 9.13
CA LYS A 54 22.14 -4.89 9.98
C LYS A 54 23.24 -4.16 9.25
N TYR A 55 23.19 -2.83 9.28
CA TYR A 55 24.29 -1.98 8.83
C TYR A 55 24.75 -1.12 10.00
N ASN A 56 26.04 -0.82 10.05
CA ASN A 56 26.62 -0.04 11.12
C ASN A 56 27.40 1.13 10.53
N ASP A 57 27.30 2.26 11.20
CA ASP A 57 28.11 3.43 10.97
C ASP A 57 29.25 3.46 12.00
N GLU A 58 29.81 4.63 12.30
CA GLU A 58 30.89 4.77 13.29
C GLU A 58 30.38 4.73 14.75
N VAL A 59 29.09 5.03 14.95
CA VAL A 59 28.49 5.23 16.29
C VAL A 59 27.30 4.31 16.56
N TYR A 60 26.52 4.00 15.53
CA TYR A 60 25.25 3.28 15.65
C TYR A 60 25.18 2.08 14.70
N GLU A 61 24.47 1.05 15.16
CA GLU A 61 23.98 -0.08 14.38
C GLU A 61 22.50 0.16 14.05
N TYR A 62 22.14 -0.01 12.79
CA TYR A 62 20.80 0.21 12.25
C TYR A 62 20.24 -1.08 11.66
N ARG A 63 18.92 -1.17 11.67
CA ARG A 63 18.13 -2.24 11.06
C ARG A 63 16.74 -1.72 10.78
N HIS A 64 16.15 -2.16 9.68
CA HIS A 64 14.72 -1.98 9.45
C HIS A 64 13.96 -3.29 9.60
N VAL A 65 12.72 -3.18 10.08
CA VAL A 65 11.80 -4.30 10.20
C VAL A 65 10.57 -3.98 9.37
N ILE A 66 10.22 -4.90 8.48
CA ILE A 66 9.07 -4.78 7.59
C ILE A 66 7.92 -5.56 8.22
N LEU A 67 6.87 -4.83 8.57
CA LEU A 67 5.69 -5.39 9.21
C LEU A 67 4.70 -5.91 8.16
N PRO A 68 4.00 -7.02 8.45
CA PRO A 68 2.89 -7.47 7.63
C PRO A 68 1.72 -6.49 7.73
N LYS A 69 0.85 -6.49 6.71
CA LYS A 69 -0.25 -5.54 6.55
C LYS A 69 -1.17 -5.44 7.78
N GLY A 70 -1.44 -6.57 8.45
CA GLY A 70 -2.27 -6.60 9.66
C GLY A 70 -1.63 -5.84 10.82
N VAL A 71 -0.36 -6.11 11.09
CA VAL A 71 0.40 -5.49 12.18
C VAL A 71 0.66 -4.01 11.91
N ALA A 72 1.00 -3.64 10.67
CA ALA A 72 1.16 -2.24 10.28
C ALA A 72 -0.11 -1.41 10.52
N LYS A 73 -1.29 -2.01 10.33
CA LYS A 73 -2.58 -1.36 10.62
C LYS A 73 -2.79 -1.15 12.11
N GLU A 74 -2.47 -2.14 12.95
CA GLU A 74 -2.54 -2.00 14.41
C GLU A 74 -1.54 -0.96 14.92
N MET A 75 -0.31 -0.96 14.40
CA MET A 75 0.69 0.07 14.67
C MET A 75 0.15 1.46 14.34
N TYR A 76 -0.44 1.63 13.16
CA TYR A 76 -1.03 2.90 12.74
C TYR A 76 -2.18 3.33 13.65
N LYS A 77 -3.00 2.41 14.15
CA LYS A 77 -4.06 2.74 15.12
C LYS A 77 -3.49 3.24 16.46
N LEU A 78 -2.41 2.64 16.94
CA LEU A 78 -1.77 3.02 18.21
C LEU A 78 -1.06 4.37 18.12
N SER A 79 -0.28 4.57 17.05
CA SER A 79 0.60 5.74 16.87
C SER A 79 -0.03 6.88 16.05
N SER A 80 -1.20 6.64 15.44
CA SER A 80 -1.79 7.53 14.42
C SER A 80 -0.80 7.86 13.27
N GLY A 81 0.20 7.00 13.06
CA GLY A 81 1.27 7.17 12.06
C GLY A 81 2.19 8.36 12.27
N LYS A 82 2.21 8.96 13.47
CA LYS A 82 2.98 10.18 13.77
C LYS A 82 3.88 10.08 15.00
N ARG A 83 3.70 9.05 15.84
CA ARG A 83 4.47 8.86 17.08
C ARG A 83 5.48 7.74 16.96
N LEU A 84 6.66 7.93 17.53
CA LEU A 84 7.62 6.84 17.71
C LEU A 84 7.06 5.82 18.72
N LEU A 85 7.15 4.54 18.37
CA LEU A 85 6.82 3.43 19.26
C LEU A 85 7.90 3.27 20.34
N THR A 86 7.46 3.04 21.56
CA THR A 86 8.35 2.65 22.67
C THR A 86 8.70 1.15 22.60
N GLU A 87 9.71 0.71 23.36
CA GLU A 87 10.11 -0.70 23.43
C GLU A 87 8.94 -1.65 23.67
N ASP A 88 8.08 -1.31 24.63
CA ASP A 88 6.92 -2.13 24.98
C ASP A 88 5.91 -2.23 23.82
N GLU A 89 5.64 -1.11 23.14
CA GLU A 89 4.65 -1.05 22.06
C GLU A 89 5.05 -1.88 20.85
N TRP A 90 6.30 -1.75 20.37
CA TRP A 90 6.72 -2.55 19.21
C TRP A 90 6.90 -4.03 19.57
N ARG A 91 7.22 -4.37 20.83
CA ARG A 91 7.20 -5.77 21.29
C ARG A 91 5.80 -6.34 21.33
N GLY A 92 4.81 -5.53 21.72
CA GLY A 92 3.39 -5.90 21.67
C GLY A 92 2.86 -6.18 20.26
N LEU A 93 3.45 -5.55 19.23
CA LEU A 93 3.16 -5.80 17.82
C LEU A 93 3.75 -7.12 17.28
N GLY A 94 4.53 -7.85 18.08
CA GLY A 94 5.16 -9.11 17.70
C GLY A 94 6.59 -8.96 17.17
N VAL A 95 7.15 -7.75 17.14
CA VAL A 95 8.55 -7.54 16.74
C VAL A 95 9.46 -8.07 17.85
N THR A 96 10.31 -9.03 17.52
CA THR A 96 11.24 -9.65 18.47
C THR A 96 12.67 -9.32 18.09
N GLN A 97 13.36 -8.56 18.93
CA GLN A 97 14.77 -8.23 18.77
C GLN A 97 15.46 -8.10 20.13
N SER A 98 16.81 -8.00 20.10
CA SER A 98 17.63 -7.83 21.31
C SER A 98 17.32 -6.53 22.06
N ARG A 99 17.83 -6.37 23.29
CA ARG A 99 17.67 -5.10 24.02
C ARG A 99 18.54 -3.99 23.42
N GLY A 100 18.11 -2.75 23.64
CA GLY A 100 18.83 -1.54 23.23
C GLY A 100 18.48 -1.01 21.85
N TRP A 101 17.54 -1.62 21.13
CA TRP A 101 17.03 -1.07 19.88
C TRP A 101 15.99 0.03 20.15
N GLY A 102 16.25 1.23 19.65
CA GLY A 102 15.34 2.36 19.69
C GLY A 102 14.75 2.62 18.31
N HIS A 103 13.42 2.74 18.23
CA HIS A 103 12.74 3.18 17.01
C HIS A 103 12.90 4.70 16.89
N TYR A 104 13.58 5.16 15.84
CA TYR A 104 14.02 6.56 15.75
C TYR A 104 13.25 7.40 14.73
N GLU A 105 12.72 6.79 13.68
CA GLU A 105 12.03 7.51 12.60
C GLU A 105 10.90 6.69 11.99
N ILE A 106 9.84 7.39 11.59
CA ILE A 106 8.70 6.81 10.86
C ILE A 106 8.84 7.15 9.39
N HIS A 107 8.91 6.13 8.55
CA HIS A 107 8.91 6.32 7.12
C HIS A 107 7.48 6.64 6.62
N ARG A 108 7.21 7.91 6.28
CA ARG A 108 5.85 8.34 5.88
C ARG A 108 5.27 7.66 4.64
N PRO A 109 6.02 7.43 3.53
CA PRO A 109 5.43 6.78 2.37
C PRO A 109 5.23 5.27 2.59
N GLU A 110 5.99 4.64 3.50
CA GLU A 110 5.90 3.22 3.83
C GLU A 110 5.89 2.99 5.34
N PRO A 111 4.74 3.24 6.02
CA PRO A 111 4.65 3.16 7.49
C PRO A 111 4.77 1.73 8.03
N HIS A 112 4.76 0.73 7.15
CA HIS A 112 4.98 -0.67 7.52
C HIS A 112 6.47 -0.98 7.74
N ILE A 113 7.37 -0.05 7.40
CA ILE A 113 8.81 -0.17 7.64
C ILE A 113 9.14 0.59 8.94
N LEU A 114 9.56 -0.15 9.95
CA LEU A 114 10.05 0.39 11.21
C LEU A 114 11.57 0.51 11.17
N LEU A 115 12.08 1.70 11.48
CA LEU A 115 13.51 2.01 11.48
C LEU A 115 14.06 1.99 12.92
N PHE A 116 14.97 1.07 13.18
CA PHE A 116 15.60 0.92 14.48
C PHE A 116 17.07 1.30 14.42
N ARG A 117 17.54 1.91 15.51
CA ARG A 117 18.96 2.19 15.76
C ARG A 117 19.36 1.77 17.17
N ARG A 118 20.61 1.38 17.34
CA ARG A 118 21.23 1.00 18.63
C ARG A 118 22.68 1.46 18.63
N TYR A 119 23.25 1.80 19.78
CA TYR A 119 24.68 2.13 19.84
C TYR A 119 25.56 0.91 19.62
N LEU A 120 26.66 1.10 18.89
CA LEU A 120 27.67 0.07 18.72
C LEU A 120 28.29 -0.32 20.06
N GLY A 121 28.49 -1.63 20.24
CA GLY A 121 29.01 -2.18 21.50
C GLY A 121 28.00 -2.27 22.64
N THR A 122 26.70 -2.06 22.39
CA THR A 122 25.65 -2.32 23.39
C THR A 122 25.50 -3.82 23.62
N ASP A 123 25.59 -4.26 24.88
CA ASP A 123 25.34 -5.65 25.26
C ASP A 123 23.88 -6.06 24.97
N PRO A 124 23.64 -7.14 24.21
CA PRO A 124 22.29 -7.58 23.83
C PRO A 124 21.43 -8.02 25.02
N THR A 125 22.06 -8.41 26.13
CA THR A 125 21.41 -8.92 27.35
C THR A 125 21.14 -7.80 28.36
N THR A 126 22.11 -6.90 28.53
CA THR A 126 22.09 -5.87 29.57
C THR A 126 21.43 -4.58 29.08
N GLY A 127 21.41 -4.32 27.76
CA GLY A 127 20.86 -3.08 27.19
C GLY A 127 21.60 -1.82 27.61
N LYS A 128 22.76 -1.96 28.28
CA LYS A 128 23.60 -0.85 28.68
C LYS A 128 24.41 -0.40 27.48
N VAL A 129 24.22 0.87 27.13
CA VAL A 129 25.04 1.54 26.14
C VAL A 129 26.41 1.82 26.76
N PRO A 130 27.52 1.50 26.09
CA PRO A 130 28.85 1.82 26.61
C PRO A 130 28.99 3.34 26.77
N ASP A 131 29.61 3.76 27.88
CA ASP A 131 29.81 5.19 28.25
C ASP A 131 30.43 6.02 27.10
N LYS A 132 31.33 5.40 26.33
CA LYS A 132 31.94 5.98 25.12
C LYS A 132 30.93 6.40 24.06
N ALA A 133 29.83 5.68 23.91
CA ALA A 133 28.80 5.98 22.92
C ALA A 133 27.86 7.09 23.40
N MET A 134 27.70 7.28 24.72
CA MET A 134 26.95 8.39 25.31
C MET A 134 27.68 9.73 25.17
N ASP A 135 29.01 9.75 25.32
CA ASP A 135 29.82 10.97 25.16
C ASP A 135 29.72 11.56 23.75
N ILE A 136 29.62 10.72 22.71
CA ILE A 136 29.46 11.18 21.31
C ILE A 136 28.11 11.89 21.11
N VAL A 137 27.07 11.45 21.81
CA VAL A 137 25.70 12.00 21.73
C VAL A 137 25.62 13.35 22.42
N GLN A 138 26.32 13.49 23.54
CA GLN A 138 26.32 14.71 24.35
C GLN A 138 27.17 15.83 23.74
N ARG A 139 27.99 15.51 22.73
CA ARG A 139 28.85 16.45 22.00
C ARG A 139 28.25 16.96 20.69
N GLN A 140 27.11 16.44 20.24
CA GLN A 140 26.32 17.00 19.13
C GLN A 140 25.18 17.86 19.66
#